data_AF-A0A6B3HL08-F1
#
_entry.id   AF-A0A6B3HL08-F1
#
_cell.length_a   1.000
_cell.length_b   1.000
_cell.length_c   1.000
_cell.angle_alpha   90.00
_cell.angle_beta   90.00
_cell.angle_gamma   90.00
#
_symmetry.space_group_name_H-M   'P 1'
#
loop_
_entity.id
_entity.type
_entity.pdbx_description
1 polymer ?
#
loop_
_entity_poly.entity_id
_entity_poly.type
_entity_poly.pdbx_seq_one_letter_code
_entity_poly.pdbx_strand_id
1 'polypeptide(L)'
;PADRRFHAQPIACPACGPRLTLRRGAEDPGALHGDEALAEARRLLAAGAVVAVKGIGGYHLACDAGDPAAVRTLRKRKNRGGKPFAVLADSLETVRRLAGVDEAERDLLTGP
;
A
#
# COMPACT_ATOMS: atom_id res chain seq x y z
N PRO A 1 -17.98 0.91 28.46
CA PRO A 1 -17.55 -0.51 28.48
C PRO A 1 -18.12 -1.38 27.34
N ALA A 2 -19.39 -1.22 26.95
CA ALA A 2 -20.04 -2.10 25.95
C ALA A 2 -19.61 -1.85 24.48
N ASP A 3 -18.82 -0.82 24.20
CA ASP A 3 -18.26 -0.60 22.88
C ASP A 3 -16.91 -1.32 22.75
N ARG A 4 -16.69 -2.04 21.65
CA ARG A 4 -15.40 -2.68 21.32
C ARG A 4 -14.20 -1.72 21.33
N ARG A 5 -14.46 -0.42 21.26
CA ARG A 5 -13.50 0.69 21.26
C ARG A 5 -13.16 1.23 22.65
N PHE A 6 -13.79 0.72 23.71
CA PHE A 6 -13.51 1.15 25.08
C PHE A 6 -12.03 0.94 25.43
N HIS A 7 -11.35 2.00 25.91
CA HIS A 7 -9.90 2.05 26.18
C HIS A 7 -8.94 1.79 24.99
N ALA A 8 -9.43 1.83 23.75
CA ALA A 8 -8.56 1.78 22.58
C ALA A 8 -7.74 3.09 22.46
N GLN A 9 -6.49 3.09 22.92
CA GLN A 9 -5.60 4.25 22.87
C GLN A 9 -5.40 4.86 21.46
N PRO A 10 -5.24 4.08 20.37
CA PRO A 10 -5.05 4.65 19.04
C PRO A 10 -6.37 4.96 18.32
N ILE A 11 -7.47 5.16 19.05
CA ILE A 11 -8.78 5.44 18.47
C ILE A 11 -8.80 6.78 17.73
N ALA A 12 -9.37 6.77 16.53
CA ALA A 12 -9.53 7.96 15.73
C ALA A 12 -10.75 7.85 14.79
N CYS A 13 -11.17 8.99 14.23
CA CYS A 13 -12.16 9.09 13.17
C CYS A 13 -11.73 10.15 12.15
N PRO A 14 -12.44 10.34 11.02
CA PRO A 14 -12.11 11.38 10.05
C PRO A 14 -12.13 12.82 10.59
N ALA A 15 -12.76 13.07 11.75
CA ALA A 15 -12.80 14.39 12.38
C ALA A 15 -11.55 14.70 13.23
N CYS A 16 -11.08 13.75 14.04
CA CYS A 16 -9.98 13.95 14.99
C CYS A 16 -8.68 13.20 14.64
N GLY A 17 -8.74 12.30 13.67
CA GLY A 17 -7.65 11.43 13.29
C GLY A 17 -6.64 12.04 12.32
N PRO A 18 -5.57 11.29 12.00
CA PRO A 18 -4.63 11.69 10.98
C PRO A 18 -5.30 11.78 9.60
N ARG A 19 -4.79 12.66 8.74
CA ARG A 19 -5.26 12.82 7.36
C ARG A 19 -4.20 12.36 6.37
N LEU A 20 -4.63 11.70 5.31
CA LEU A 20 -3.76 11.36 4.19
C LEU A 20 -3.30 12.64 3.49
N THR A 21 -2.08 12.61 2.95
CA THR A 21 -1.55 13.67 2.11
C THR A 21 -0.77 13.02 0.97
N LEU A 22 -1.03 13.46 -0.26
CA LEU A 22 -0.30 13.05 -1.44
C LEU A 22 0.56 14.22 -1.91
N ARG A 23 1.85 13.96 -2.15
CA ARG A 23 2.81 14.92 -2.68
C ARG A 23 3.49 14.33 -3.91
N ARG A 24 3.66 15.13 -4.96
CA ARG A 24 4.35 14.72 -6.20
C ARG A 24 5.83 15.13 -6.23
N GLY A 25 6.34 15.73 -5.16
CA GLY A 25 7.71 16.16 -4.97
C GLY A 25 7.95 16.68 -3.54
N ALA A 26 9.20 17.05 -3.23
CA ALA A 26 9.56 17.58 -1.91
C ALA A 26 8.85 18.91 -1.60
N GLU A 27 8.69 19.76 -2.62
CA GLU A 27 8.05 21.07 -2.54
C GLU A 27 6.88 21.11 -3.54
N ASP A 28 5.78 20.46 -3.18
CA ASP A 28 4.56 20.42 -3.98
C ASP A 28 3.49 21.36 -3.37
N PRO A 29 3.29 22.57 -3.91
CA PRO A 29 2.25 23.49 -3.43
C PRO A 29 0.83 22.99 -3.76
N GLY A 30 0.69 21.97 -4.62
CA GLY A 30 -0.57 21.34 -5.00
C GLY A 30 -0.83 20.00 -4.28
N ALA A 31 -0.30 19.83 -3.07
CA ALA A 31 -0.52 18.62 -2.28
C ALA A 31 -2.03 18.37 -2.06
N LEU A 32 -2.46 17.14 -2.30
CA LEU A 32 -3.85 16.73 -2.07
C LEU A 32 -3.99 16.13 -0.67
N HIS A 33 -5.19 16.20 -0.09
CA HIS A 33 -5.47 15.74 1.26
C HIS A 33 -6.68 14.80 1.33
N GLY A 34 -6.72 13.95 2.35
CA GLY A 34 -7.88 13.10 2.65
C GLY A 34 -8.26 12.17 1.49
N ASP A 35 -9.55 12.14 1.14
CA ASP A 35 -10.09 11.24 0.11
C ASP A 35 -9.59 11.57 -1.30
N GLU A 36 -9.35 12.84 -1.60
CA GLU A 36 -8.76 13.26 -2.87
C GLU A 36 -7.32 12.73 -3.02
N ALA A 37 -6.54 12.78 -1.95
CA ALA A 37 -5.19 12.19 -1.93
C ALA A 37 -5.25 10.68 -2.18
N LEU A 38 -6.22 9.97 -1.58
CA LEU A 38 -6.39 8.54 -1.78
C LEU A 38 -6.82 8.20 -3.21
N ALA A 39 -7.81 8.93 -3.74
CA ALA A 39 -8.31 8.75 -5.09
C ALA A 39 -7.21 8.97 -6.13
N GLU A 40 -6.45 10.05 -5.98
CA GLU A 40 -5.34 10.35 -6.88
C GLU A 40 -4.20 9.34 -6.77
N ALA A 41 -3.85 8.89 -5.56
CA ALA A 41 -2.84 7.84 -5.38
C ALA A 41 -3.22 6.54 -6.10
N ARG A 42 -4.50 6.14 -6.01
CA ARG A 42 -5.03 4.98 -6.76
C ARG A 42 -4.94 5.19 -8.26
N ARG A 43 -5.32 6.37 -8.75
CA ARG A 43 -5.23 6.72 -10.18
C ARG A 43 -3.79 6.68 -10.68
N LEU A 44 -2.83 7.19 -9.92
CA LEU A 44 -1.41 7.17 -10.25
C LEU A 44 -0.87 5.73 -10.33
N LEU A 45 -1.19 4.88 -9.35
CA LEU A 45 -0.81 3.46 -9.38
C LEU A 45 -1.37 2.76 -10.62
N ALA A 46 -2.66 2.96 -10.92
CA ALA A 46 -3.30 2.39 -12.10
C ALA A 46 -2.74 2.93 -13.42
N ALA A 47 -2.15 4.13 -13.41
CA ALA A 47 -1.45 4.72 -14.56
C ALA A 47 0.03 4.29 -14.67
N GLY A 48 0.48 3.28 -13.89
CA GLY A 48 1.84 2.74 -13.95
C GLY A 48 2.88 3.56 -13.16
N ALA A 49 2.45 4.52 -12.34
CA ALA A 49 3.37 5.28 -11.50
C ALA A 49 3.90 4.44 -10.32
N VAL A 50 5.08 4.84 -9.82
CA VAL A 50 5.63 4.34 -8.55
C VAL A 50 5.26 5.34 -7.45
N VAL A 51 4.55 4.88 -6.42
CA VAL A 51 4.08 5.70 -5.30
C VAL A 51 4.74 5.22 -4.00
N ALA A 52 5.23 6.17 -3.19
CA ALA A 52 5.68 5.88 -1.84
C ALA A 52 4.50 5.94 -0.86
N VAL A 53 4.21 4.84 -0.17
CA VAL A 53 3.08 4.70 0.77
C VAL A 53 3.61 4.54 2.18
N LYS A 54 3.16 5.41 3.10
CA LYS A 54 3.46 5.30 4.53
C LYS A 54 2.64 4.17 5.14
N GLY A 55 3.29 3.09 5.56
CA GLY A 55 2.71 2.04 6.39
C GLY A 55 2.93 2.32 7.88
N ILE A 56 2.67 1.30 8.71
CA ILE A 56 2.82 1.41 10.17
C ILE A 56 4.31 1.51 10.58
N GLY A 57 5.18 0.71 9.98
CA GLY A 57 6.61 0.63 10.33
C GLY A 57 7.56 1.44 9.45
N GLY A 58 7.05 2.19 8.48
CA GLY A 58 7.89 2.93 7.53
C GLY A 58 7.22 3.16 6.19
N TYR A 59 8.01 3.41 5.14
CA TYR A 59 7.51 3.63 3.79
C TYR A 59 7.78 2.42 2.88
N HIS A 60 6.81 2.12 2.03
CA HIS A 60 6.94 1.17 0.93
C HIS A 60 6.90 1.91 -0.40
N LEU A 61 7.67 1.43 -1.38
CA LEU A 61 7.50 1.84 -2.77
C LEU A 61 6.59 0.82 -3.44
N ALA A 62 5.43 1.28 -3.92
CA ALA A 62 4.42 0.47 -4.57
C ALA A 62 4.28 0.87 -6.04
N CYS A 63 4.01 -0.12 -6.87
CA CYS A 63 3.57 0.05 -8.26
C CYS A 63 2.62 -1.10 -8.59
N ASP A 64 1.95 -1.04 -9.73
CA ASP A 64 1.22 -2.19 -10.25
C ASP A 64 2.20 -3.35 -10.54
N ALA A 65 1.94 -4.52 -9.95
CA ALA A 65 2.74 -5.72 -10.15
C ALA A 65 2.45 -6.41 -11.50
N GLY A 66 1.27 -6.15 -12.07
CA GLY A 66 0.85 -6.63 -13.39
C GLY A 66 1.39 -5.82 -14.56
N ASP A 67 1.98 -4.64 -14.31
CA ASP A 67 2.61 -3.79 -15.33
C ASP A 67 4.14 -3.98 -15.35
N PRO A 68 4.70 -4.68 -16.37
CA PRO A 68 6.13 -4.88 -16.49
C PRO A 68 6.93 -3.57 -16.62
N ALA A 69 6.36 -2.50 -17.18
CA ALA A 69 7.03 -1.22 -17.33
C ALA A 69 7.15 -0.49 -15.98
N ALA A 70 6.10 -0.50 -15.16
CA ALA A 70 6.14 0.02 -13.80
C ALA A 70 7.16 -0.74 -12.93
N VAL A 71 7.18 -2.08 -13.00
CA VAL A 71 8.14 -2.92 -12.27
C VAL A 71 9.59 -2.64 -12.68
N ARG A 72 9.86 -2.52 -14.00
CA ARG A 72 11.20 -2.13 -14.51
C ARG A 72 11.62 -0.75 -14.00
N THR A 73 10.69 0.21 -13.98
CA THR A 73 10.92 1.56 -13.49
C THR A 73 11.30 1.56 -12.01
N LEU A 74 10.53 0.84 -11.18
CA LEU A 74 10.81 0.68 -9.76
C LEU A 74 12.19 0.04 -9.53
N ARG A 75 12.49 -1.04 -10.26
CA ARG A 75 13.77 -1.76 -10.17
C ARG A 75 14.97 -0.86 -10.48
N LYS A 76 14.88 -0.08 -11.56
CA LYS A 76 15.89 0.89 -11.98
C LYS A 76 16.08 1.98 -10.92
N ARG A 77 15.00 2.60 -10.46
CA ARG A 77 15.05 3.69 -9.47
C ARG A 77 15.58 3.24 -8.10
N LYS A 78 15.22 2.04 -7.66
CA LYS A 78 15.68 1.47 -6.38
C LYS A 78 17.09 0.86 -6.48
N ASN A 79 17.68 0.85 -7.67
CA ASN A 79 18.93 0.13 -7.97
C ASN A 79 18.93 -1.31 -7.42
N ARG A 80 17.80 -2.01 -7.58
CA ARG A 80 17.58 -3.34 -6.98
C ARG A 80 17.68 -4.40 -8.06
N GLY A 81 18.88 -4.81 -8.44
CA GLY A 81 19.20 -5.76 -9.53
C GLY A 81 18.26 -6.96 -9.70
N GLY A 82 18.70 -8.18 -9.37
CA GLY A 82 17.86 -9.39 -9.55
C GLY A 82 16.92 -9.71 -8.38
N LYS A 83 17.04 -9.02 -7.24
CA LYS A 83 16.32 -9.40 -6.00
C LYS A 83 14.81 -9.34 -6.21
N PRO A 84 14.04 -10.34 -5.72
CA PRO A 84 12.59 -10.36 -5.85
C PRO A 84 11.93 -9.19 -5.10
N PHE A 85 10.73 -8.84 -5.55
CA PHE A 85 9.83 -7.92 -4.87
C PHE A 85 8.74 -8.71 -4.16
N ALA A 86 8.26 -8.18 -3.03
CA ALA A 86 7.01 -8.63 -2.44
C ALA A 86 5.84 -8.10 -3.29
N VAL A 87 4.74 -8.86 -3.31
CA VAL A 87 3.48 -8.48 -3.97
C VAL A 87 2.37 -8.51 -2.93
N LEU A 88 1.48 -7.53 -2.98
CA LEU A 88 0.25 -7.51 -2.20
C LEU A 88 -0.90 -7.96 -3.10
N ALA A 89 -1.64 -8.96 -2.65
CA ALA A 89 -2.86 -9.43 -3.32
C ALA A 89 -4.09 -9.02 -2.49
N ASP A 90 -5.22 -8.83 -3.15
CA ASP A 90 -6.48 -8.42 -2.53
C ASP A 90 -7.20 -9.54 -1.77
N SER A 91 -6.88 -10.78 -2.09
CA SER A 91 -7.57 -11.96 -1.59
C SER A 91 -6.68 -13.20 -1.68
N LEU A 92 -6.97 -14.18 -0.82
CA LEU A 92 -6.36 -15.50 -0.88
C LEU A 92 -6.65 -16.22 -2.21
N GLU A 93 -7.81 -15.96 -2.82
CA GLU A 93 -8.16 -16.47 -4.13
C GLU A 93 -7.17 -15.97 -5.21
N THR A 94 -6.86 -14.66 -5.20
CA THR A 94 -5.83 -14.09 -6.07
C THR A 94 -4.46 -14.72 -5.82
N VAL A 95 -4.06 -14.93 -4.56
CA VAL A 95 -2.78 -15.58 -4.24
C VAL A 95 -2.71 -16.99 -4.82
N ARG A 96 -3.77 -17.79 -4.67
CA ARG A 96 -3.82 -19.17 -5.19
C ARG A 96 -3.76 -19.27 -6.71
N ARG A 97 -4.13 -18.21 -7.43
CA ARG A 97 -3.93 -18.12 -8.89
C ARG A 97 -2.47 -17.85 -9.28
N LEU A 98 -1.68 -17.30 -8.36
CA LEU A 98 -0.29 -16.89 -8.60
C LEU A 98 0.74 -17.90 -8.05
N ALA A 99 0.40 -18.62 -6.98
CA ALA A 99 1.28 -19.57 -6.32
C ALA A 99 0.49 -20.71 -5.65
N GLY A 100 1.17 -21.85 -5.42
CA GLY A 100 0.66 -22.87 -4.50
C GLY A 100 0.64 -22.34 -3.07
N VAL A 101 -0.41 -22.65 -2.32
CA VAL A 101 -0.58 -22.22 -0.93
C VAL A 101 -1.09 -23.40 -0.12
N ASP A 102 -0.29 -23.85 0.85
CA ASP A 102 -0.70 -24.88 1.80
C ASP A 102 -1.55 -24.31 2.96
N GLU A 103 -1.90 -25.17 3.92
CA GLU A 103 -2.73 -24.78 5.05
C GLU A 103 -1.99 -23.86 6.05
N ALA A 104 -0.70 -24.12 6.31
CA ALA A 104 0.08 -23.28 7.20
C ALA A 104 0.33 -21.89 6.59
N GLU A 105 0.60 -21.82 5.30
CA GLU A 105 0.76 -20.57 4.54
C GLU A 105 -0.55 -19.78 4.47
N ARG A 106 -1.69 -20.46 4.27
CA ARG A 106 -3.01 -19.83 4.37
C ARG A 106 -3.17 -19.16 5.73
N ASP A 107 -2.94 -19.89 6.80
CA ASP A 107 -3.17 -19.41 8.16
C ASP A 107 -2.25 -18.23 8.49
N LEU A 108 -1.00 -18.24 8.00
CA LEU A 108 -0.08 -17.11 8.10
C LEU A 108 -0.54 -15.89 7.29
N LEU A 109 -1.09 -16.08 6.08
CA LEU A 109 -1.57 -14.98 5.23
C LEU A 109 -2.85 -14.32 5.77
N THR A 110 -3.69 -15.07 6.48
CA THR A 110 -4.96 -14.57 7.05
C THR A 110 -4.89 -14.29 8.55
N GLY A 111 -3.71 -14.43 9.14
CA GLY A 111 -3.47 -14.18 10.56
C GLY A 111 -3.58 -12.70 10.95
N PRO A 112 -3.67 -12.40 12.26
CA PRO A 112 -3.78 -11.06 12.81
C PRO A 112 -2.51 -10.20 12.66
#